data_AF-A0A7W5BF18-F1
#
_entry.id   AF-A0A7W5BF18-F1
#
_cell.length_a   1.000
_cell.length_b   1.000
_cell.length_c   1.000
_cell.angle_alpha   90.00
_cell.angle_beta   90.00
_cell.angle_gamma   90.00
#
_symmetry.space_group_name_H-M   'P 1'
#
loop_
_entity.id
_entity.type
_entity.pdbx_description
1 polymer ?
#
loop_
_entity_poly.entity_id
_entity_poly.type
_entity_poly.pdbx_seq_one_letter_code
_entity_poly.pdbx_strand_id
1 'polypeptide(L)'
;MAPDEALACALRQWMEIQSADTAEERGYQWKCLFLPAGSRLRMQYAGQWFYAEVRGDELLFEGQPVSPRGMTQMIAGDGRNAWRDLWVRLPGEKNWSRALLLRRDLLQREPPRPVSPLEAVNAAARSMSEALTASKALLDYVNRQSERLTERRISKHRRKDDTLGDDCRFD
;
A
#
# COMPACT_ATOMS: atom_id res chain seq x y z
N MET A 1 1.90 -30.11 -13.44
CA MET A 1 1.78 -29.09 -12.39
C MET A 1 0.47 -29.35 -11.69
N ALA A 2 0.53 -29.76 -10.42
CA ALA A 2 -0.65 -30.05 -9.64
C ALA A 2 -1.39 -28.74 -9.27
N PRO A 3 -2.72 -28.76 -9.08
CA PRO A 3 -3.51 -27.54 -8.84
C PRO A 3 -3.13 -26.79 -7.56
N ASP A 4 -2.58 -27.49 -6.56
CA ASP A 4 -2.01 -26.91 -5.33
C ASP A 4 -0.70 -26.14 -5.60
N GLU A 5 0.15 -26.70 -6.45
CA GLU A 5 1.42 -26.13 -6.89
C GLU A 5 1.19 -24.87 -7.73
N ALA A 6 0.16 -24.88 -8.57
CA ALA A 6 -0.27 -23.72 -9.34
C ALA A 6 -0.81 -22.58 -8.46
N LEU A 7 -1.60 -22.92 -7.45
CA LEU A 7 -2.11 -21.94 -6.48
C LEU A 7 -0.97 -21.32 -5.66
N ALA A 8 -0.02 -22.14 -5.19
CA ALA A 8 1.13 -21.67 -4.43
C ALA A 8 2.07 -20.78 -5.25
N CYS A 9 2.25 -21.05 -6.54
CA CYS A 9 2.97 -20.15 -7.44
C CYS A 9 2.22 -18.84 -7.68
N ALA A 10 0.91 -18.90 -7.92
CA ALA A 10 0.10 -17.70 -8.11
C ALA A 10 0.10 -16.79 -6.86
N LEU A 11 0.02 -17.37 -5.66
CA LEU A 11 0.09 -16.63 -4.40
C LEU A 11 1.47 -16.00 -4.17
N ARG A 12 2.56 -16.71 -4.46
CA ARG A 12 3.92 -16.16 -4.36
C ARG A 12 4.12 -15.00 -5.32
N GLN A 13 3.71 -15.16 -6.58
CA GLN A 13 3.79 -14.10 -7.57
C GLN A 13 2.95 -12.88 -7.17
N TRP A 14 1.75 -13.09 -6.63
CA TRP A 14 0.92 -12.01 -6.11
C TRP A 14 1.58 -11.31 -4.92
N MET A 15 2.13 -12.06 -3.96
CA MET A 15 2.86 -11.47 -2.83
C MET A 15 4.11 -10.70 -3.26
N GLU A 16 4.85 -11.19 -4.26
CA GLU A 16 6.01 -10.50 -4.82
C GLU A 16 5.61 -9.16 -5.44
N ILE A 17 4.51 -9.14 -6.22
CA ILE A 17 3.94 -7.90 -6.78
C ILE A 17 3.55 -6.93 -5.67
N GLN A 18 2.89 -7.41 -4.60
CA GLN A 18 2.54 -6.58 -3.44
C GLN A 18 3.75 -6.11 -2.62
N SER A 19 4.82 -6.91 -2.56
CA SER A 19 6.03 -6.58 -1.82
C SER A 19 6.95 -5.61 -2.58
N ALA A 20 6.92 -5.64 -3.92
CA ALA A 20 7.56 -4.61 -4.74
C ALA A 20 6.90 -3.23 -4.54
N ASP A 21 5.59 -3.20 -4.30
CA ASP A 21 4.83 -2.01 -3.91
C ASP A 21 5.19 -1.49 -2.50
N THR A 22 5.92 -2.28 -1.70
CA THR A 22 6.39 -1.92 -0.34
C THR A 22 7.91 -1.83 -0.22
N ALA A 23 8.68 -2.00 -1.29
CA ALA A 23 10.05 -1.53 -1.31
C ALA A 23 10.01 -0.04 -1.00
N GLU A 24 10.72 0.42 0.03
CA GLU A 24 10.74 1.82 0.45
C GLU A 24 11.11 2.70 -0.75
N GLU A 25 10.10 3.22 -1.45
CA GLU A 25 10.31 4.14 -2.54
C GLU A 25 10.94 5.38 -1.93
N ARG A 26 12.23 5.56 -2.19
CA ARG A 26 12.93 6.80 -1.82
C ARG A 26 12.34 7.93 -2.62
N GLY A 27 12.22 9.10 -2.01
CA GLY A 27 11.57 10.22 -2.68
C GLY A 27 11.44 11.45 -1.80
N TYR A 28 11.02 12.53 -2.44
CA TYR A 28 10.86 13.82 -1.80
C TYR A 28 9.41 14.04 -1.38
N GLN A 29 9.18 14.25 -0.08
CA GLN A 29 7.86 14.57 0.46
C GLN A 29 7.55 16.07 0.34
N TRP A 30 6.64 16.43 -0.57
CA TRP A 30 6.14 17.80 -0.70
C TRP A 30 4.76 17.96 -0.06
N LYS A 31 4.74 18.16 1.26
CA LYS A 31 3.51 18.30 2.07
C LYS A 31 2.61 17.07 1.96
N CYS A 32 1.64 17.07 1.03
CA CYS A 32 0.70 15.97 0.77
C CYS A 32 1.01 15.22 -0.54
N LEU A 33 1.94 15.72 -1.35
CA LEU A 33 2.36 15.09 -2.59
C LEU A 33 3.73 14.42 -2.36
N PHE A 34 3.77 13.10 -2.45
CA PHE A 34 5.03 12.35 -2.50
C PHE A 34 5.55 12.33 -3.93
N LEU A 35 6.86 12.56 -4.10
CA LEU A 35 7.55 12.52 -5.38
C LEU A 35 8.62 11.44 -5.35
N PRO A 36 8.42 10.28 -6.01
CA PRO A 36 9.41 9.22 -6.05
C PRO A 36 10.73 9.68 -6.67
N ALA A 37 11.84 9.05 -6.28
CA ALA A 37 13.14 9.29 -6.88
C ALA A 37 13.10 9.11 -8.40
N GLY A 38 13.77 10.00 -9.12
CA GLY A 38 13.70 10.09 -10.58
C GLY A 38 12.56 10.96 -11.12
N SER A 39 11.65 11.43 -10.24
CA SER A 39 10.68 12.47 -10.62
C SER A 39 11.40 13.73 -11.09
N ARG A 40 10.86 14.37 -12.13
CA ARG A 40 11.40 15.63 -12.67
C ARG A 40 10.41 16.76 -12.47
N LEU A 41 10.92 17.94 -12.15
CA LEU A 41 10.14 19.16 -12.02
C LEU A 41 10.59 20.17 -13.07
N ARG A 42 9.67 21.00 -13.55
CA ARG A 42 10.00 22.13 -14.41
C ARG A 42 9.14 23.35 -14.15
N MET A 43 9.69 24.52 -14.47
CA MET A 43 8.99 25.80 -14.46
C MET A 43 9.33 26.57 -15.74
N GLN A 44 8.35 27.27 -16.29
CA GLN A 44 8.62 28.25 -17.34
C GLN A 44 8.67 29.65 -16.73
N TYR A 45 9.70 30.42 -17.05
CA TYR A 45 9.80 31.82 -16.65
C TYR A 45 10.57 32.61 -17.70
N ALA A 46 10.08 33.81 -18.03
CA ALA A 46 10.67 34.70 -19.03
C ALA A 46 11.02 34.01 -20.37
N GLY A 47 10.18 33.06 -20.82
CA GLY A 47 10.40 32.31 -22.06
C GLY A 47 11.39 31.14 -21.97
N GLN A 48 12.02 30.94 -20.81
CA GLN A 48 12.97 29.85 -20.56
C GLN A 48 12.36 28.75 -19.69
N TRP A 49 12.84 27.52 -19.87
CA TRP A 49 12.46 26.37 -19.06
C TRP A 49 13.58 26.00 -18.09
N PHE A 50 13.20 25.87 -16.82
CA PHE A 50 14.08 25.49 -15.73
C PHE A 50 13.68 24.10 -15.25
N TYR A 51 14.66 23.27 -14.92
CA TYR A 51 14.45 21.87 -14.58
C TYR A 51 15.10 21.51 -13.25
N ALA A 52 14.41 20.69 -12.47
CA ALA A 52 14.91 20.08 -11.24
C ALA A 52 14.57 18.59 -11.26
N GLU A 53 15.25 17.81 -10.44
CA GLU A 53 15.02 16.38 -10.32
C GLU A 53 15.10 15.91 -8.88
N VAL A 54 14.32 14.88 -8.56
CA VAL A 54 14.37 14.23 -7.26
C VAL A 54 15.41 13.11 -7.31
N ARG A 55 16.43 13.19 -6.46
CA ARG A 55 17.44 12.12 -6.29
C ARG A 55 17.43 11.65 -4.84
N GLY A 56 17.11 10.38 -4.62
CA GLY A 56 16.85 9.89 -3.27
C GLY A 56 15.72 10.68 -2.64
N ASP A 57 16.01 11.37 -1.54
CA ASP A 57 15.03 12.11 -0.75
C ASP A 57 15.11 13.63 -0.93
N GLU A 58 15.94 14.09 -1.87
CA GLU A 58 16.21 15.52 -2.11
C GLU A 58 15.72 15.95 -3.50
N LEU A 59 15.18 17.17 -3.57
CA LEU A 59 14.90 17.86 -4.82
C LEU A 59 16.10 18.72 -5.19
N LEU A 60 16.77 18.40 -6.30
CA LEU A 60 17.96 19.09 -6.77
C LEU A 60 17.62 20.05 -7.91
N PHE A 61 17.98 21.32 -7.74
CA PHE A 61 17.95 22.35 -8.78
C PHE A 61 19.36 22.91 -8.93
N GLU A 62 19.90 22.91 -10.16
CA GLU A 62 21.27 23.35 -10.44
C GLU A 62 22.34 22.66 -9.56
N GLY A 63 22.10 21.40 -9.20
CA GLY A 63 22.99 20.60 -8.35
C GLY A 63 22.90 20.92 -6.85
N GLN A 64 22.00 21.81 -6.43
CA GLN A 64 21.78 22.17 -5.03
C GLN A 64 20.44 21.62 -4.52
N PRO A 65 20.37 21.10 -3.29
CA PRO A 65 19.12 20.69 -2.68
C PRO A 65 18.26 21.91 -2.37
N VAL A 66 17.04 21.92 -2.90
CA VAL A 66 16.09 23.03 -2.75
C VAL A 66 14.70 22.52 -2.39
N SER A 67 13.91 23.37 -1.74
CA SER A 67 12.47 23.15 -1.65
C SER A 67 11.77 23.63 -2.94
N PRO A 68 10.55 23.14 -3.26
CA PRO A 68 9.76 23.64 -4.38
C PRO A 68 9.56 25.16 -4.36
N ARG A 69 9.38 25.75 -3.17
CA ARG A 69 9.33 27.21 -3.02
C ARG A 69 10.68 27.85 -3.31
N GLY A 70 11.77 27.29 -2.77
CA GLY A 70 13.14 27.73 -3.03
C GLY A 70 13.46 27.76 -4.52
N MET A 71 13.13 26.68 -5.24
CA MET A 71 13.25 26.62 -6.70
C MET A 71 12.51 27.78 -7.39
N THR A 72 11.23 28.00 -7.07
CA THR A 72 10.47 29.10 -7.68
C THR A 72 11.06 30.47 -7.36
N GLN A 73 11.62 30.64 -6.15
CA GLN A 73 12.22 31.89 -5.71
C GLN A 73 13.55 32.15 -6.41
N MET A 74 14.38 31.13 -6.63
CA MET A 74 15.62 31.24 -7.40
C MET A 74 15.35 31.60 -8.86
N ILE A 75 14.26 31.08 -9.45
CA ILE A 75 13.92 31.31 -10.86
C ILE A 75 13.30 32.70 -11.09
N ALA A 76 12.37 33.12 -10.23
CA ALA A 76 11.47 34.24 -10.53
C ALA A 76 11.32 35.27 -9.38
N GLY A 77 12.02 35.10 -8.26
CA GLY A 77 11.89 35.94 -7.08
C GLY A 77 10.64 35.64 -6.24
N ASP A 78 10.20 36.62 -5.45
CA ASP A 78 9.08 36.44 -4.52
C ASP A 78 7.70 36.52 -5.19
N GLY A 79 6.65 36.07 -4.49
CA GLY A 79 5.25 36.15 -4.94
C GLY A 79 4.76 35.03 -5.87
N ARG A 80 5.62 34.04 -6.14
CA ARG A 80 5.25 32.84 -6.93
C ARG A 80 4.74 31.71 -6.04
N ASN A 81 3.92 30.85 -6.63
CA ASN A 81 3.34 29.70 -5.93
C ASN A 81 3.76 28.42 -6.63
N ALA A 82 4.66 27.68 -5.98
CA ALA A 82 5.19 26.42 -6.48
C ALA A 82 4.10 25.43 -6.94
N TRP A 83 2.96 25.33 -6.25
CA TRP A 83 1.87 24.44 -6.70
C TRP A 83 1.31 24.84 -8.06
N ARG A 84 1.17 26.15 -8.30
CA ARG A 84 0.60 26.68 -9.55
C ARG A 84 1.61 26.66 -10.68
N ASP A 85 2.87 26.96 -10.36
CA ASP A 85 3.89 27.31 -11.34
C ASP A 85 4.76 26.10 -11.74
N LEU A 86 4.86 25.07 -10.88
CA LEU A 86 5.63 23.85 -11.17
C LEU A 86 4.82 22.78 -11.88
N TRP A 87 5.50 22.10 -12.80
CA TRP A 87 5.06 20.88 -13.46
C TRP A 87 5.93 19.73 -12.99
N VAL A 88 5.32 18.57 -12.82
CA VAL A 88 5.94 17.33 -12.35
C VAL A 88 5.78 16.27 -13.43
N ARG A 89 6.81 15.45 -13.61
CA ARG A 89 6.75 14.21 -14.38
C ARG A 89 7.26 13.08 -13.49
N LEU A 90 6.38 12.14 -13.18
CA LEU A 90 6.71 10.98 -12.36
C LEU A 90 7.63 10.01 -13.13
N PRO A 91 8.40 9.15 -12.44
CA PRO A 91 9.19 8.13 -13.11
C PRO A 91 8.30 7.21 -13.96
N GLY A 92 8.73 6.89 -15.18
CA GLY A 92 7.97 6.08 -16.12
C GLY A 92 6.87 6.82 -16.91
N GLU A 93 6.46 8.01 -16.47
CA GLU A 93 5.48 8.81 -17.20
C GLU A 93 6.11 9.61 -18.35
N LYS A 94 5.38 9.71 -19.47
CA LYS A 94 5.79 10.52 -20.63
C LYS A 94 5.37 11.97 -20.50
N ASN A 95 4.23 12.21 -19.86
CA ASN A 95 3.57 13.51 -19.84
C ASN A 95 3.92 14.30 -18.57
N TRP A 96 3.88 15.63 -18.70
CA TRP A 96 4.04 16.53 -17.57
C TRP A 96 2.68 16.91 -17.00
N SER A 97 2.54 16.83 -15.69
CA SER A 97 1.33 17.16 -14.94
C SER A 97 1.57 18.38 -14.07
N ARG A 98 0.58 19.28 -13.94
CA ARG A 98 0.72 20.43 -13.04
C ARG A 98 0.67 19.96 -11.59
N ALA A 99 1.58 20.47 -10.75
CA ALA A 99 1.65 20.09 -9.34
C ALA A 99 0.31 20.36 -8.60
N LEU A 100 -0.38 21.45 -8.94
CA LEU A 100 -1.71 21.77 -8.40
C LEU A 100 -2.75 20.69 -8.69
N LEU A 101 -2.73 20.11 -9.89
CA LEU A 101 -3.70 19.07 -10.27
C LEU A 101 -3.41 17.78 -9.51
N LEU A 102 -2.14 17.36 -9.46
CA LEU A 102 -1.73 16.20 -8.66
C LEU A 102 -2.15 16.33 -7.21
N ARG A 103 -1.92 17.50 -6.61
CA ARG A 103 -2.34 17.80 -5.24
C ARG A 103 -3.86 17.71 -5.06
N ARG A 104 -4.63 18.30 -5.98
CA ARG A 104 -6.10 18.27 -5.92
C ARG A 104 -6.61 16.84 -5.99
N ASP A 105 -6.08 16.06 -6.93
CA ASP A 105 -6.53 14.69 -7.16
C ASP A 105 -6.21 13.79 -5.96
N LEU A 106 -5.07 14.01 -5.28
CA LEU A 106 -4.76 13.33 -4.01
C LEU A 106 -5.73 13.69 -2.88
N LEU A 107 -6.01 14.99 -2.69
CA LEU A 107 -6.95 15.43 -1.66
C LEU A 107 -8.39 14.96 -1.91
N GLN A 108 -8.75 14.67 -3.16
CA GLN A 108 -10.04 14.06 -3.50
C GLN A 108 -10.06 12.54 -3.27
N ARG A 109 -8.90 11.88 -3.37
CA ARG A 109 -8.76 10.44 -3.12
C ARG A 109 -8.69 10.10 -1.64
N GLU A 110 -8.23 11.03 -0.80
CA GLU A 110 -8.30 10.84 0.65
C GLU A 110 -9.77 10.58 1.04
N PRO A 111 -10.05 9.45 1.73
CA PRO A 111 -11.42 9.15 2.15
C PRO A 111 -11.93 10.29 3.04
N PRO A 112 -13.21 10.67 2.93
CA PRO A 112 -13.77 11.75 3.72
C PRO A 112 -13.50 11.47 5.19
N ARG A 113 -12.79 12.40 5.85
CA ARG A 113 -12.54 12.30 7.28
C ARG A 113 -13.91 12.24 7.98
N PRO A 114 -14.16 11.27 8.88
CA PRO A 114 -15.46 11.15 9.54
C PRO A 114 -15.81 12.47 10.23
N VAL A 115 -16.97 13.03 9.88
CA VAL A 115 -17.38 14.37 10.31
C VAL A 115 -17.82 14.39 11.78
N SER A 116 -18.03 13.22 12.39
CA SER A 116 -18.27 13.08 13.82
C SER A 116 -17.49 11.94 14.48
N PRO A 117 -17.19 12.04 15.79
CA PRO A 117 -16.59 10.95 16.56
C PRO A 117 -17.41 9.65 16.51
N LEU A 118 -18.75 9.74 16.48
CA LEU A 118 -19.63 8.57 16.40
C LEU A 118 -19.46 7.81 15.08
N GLU A 119 -19.37 8.53 13.96
CA GLU A 119 -19.11 7.93 12.65
C GLU A 119 -17.74 7.25 12.58
N ALA A 120 -16.72 7.86 13.17
CA ALA A 120 -15.39 7.27 13.25
C ALA A 120 -15.41 5.94 14.03
N VAL A 121 -16.09 5.92 15.19
CA VAL A 121 -16.25 4.71 16.00
C VAL A 121 -17.04 3.64 15.26
N ASN A 122 -18.12 4.01 14.56
CA ASN A 122 -18.91 3.07 13.76
C ASN A 122 -18.11 2.48 12.58
N ALA A 123 -17.33 3.30 11.88
CA ALA A 123 -16.45 2.83 10.81
C ALA A 123 -15.38 1.87 11.36
N ALA A 124 -14.74 2.23 12.47
CA ALA A 124 -13.76 1.35 13.13
C ALA A 124 -14.39 0.03 13.60
N ALA A 125 -15.59 0.08 14.18
CA ALA A 125 -16.32 -1.12 14.62
C ALA A 125 -16.65 -2.06 13.45
N ARG A 126 -17.01 -1.51 12.28
CA ARG A 126 -17.23 -2.30 11.07
C ARG A 126 -15.95 -2.99 10.60
N SER A 127 -14.85 -2.25 10.49
CA SER A 127 -13.56 -2.82 10.08
C SER A 127 -13.06 -3.90 11.05
N MET A 128 -13.25 -3.72 12.37
CA MET A 128 -12.93 -4.75 13.36
C MET A 128 -13.82 -5.99 13.21
N SER A 129 -15.12 -5.81 12.98
CA SER A 129 -16.07 -6.91 12.74
C SER A 129 -15.72 -7.71 11.48
N GLU A 130 -15.37 -7.01 10.39
CA GLU A 130 -14.91 -7.63 9.14
C GLU A 130 -13.62 -8.44 9.36
N ALA A 131 -12.64 -7.88 10.08
CA ALA A 131 -11.40 -8.57 10.40
C ALA A 131 -11.62 -9.84 11.27
N LEU A 132 -12.51 -9.76 12.26
CA LEU A 132 -12.89 -10.92 13.08
C LEU A 132 -13.62 -11.98 12.24
N THR A 133 -14.49 -11.56 11.33
CA THR A 133 -15.21 -12.47 10.43
C THR A 133 -14.25 -13.19 9.49
N ALA A 134 -13.28 -12.47 8.93
CA ALA A 134 -12.21 -13.06 8.12
C ALA A 134 -11.35 -14.05 8.94
N SER A 135 -10.98 -13.67 10.16
CA SER A 135 -10.21 -14.53 11.06
C SER A 135 -10.96 -15.82 11.40
N LYS A 136 -12.27 -15.71 11.67
CA LYS A 136 -13.14 -16.88 11.88
C LYS A 136 -13.16 -17.80 10.65
N ALA A 137 -13.31 -17.24 9.45
CA ALA A 137 -13.30 -18.03 8.22
C ALA A 137 -11.98 -18.80 8.02
N LEU A 138 -10.84 -18.19 8.40
CA LEU A 138 -9.54 -18.84 8.38
C LEU A 138 -9.45 -19.96 9.41
N LEU A 139 -9.92 -19.75 10.64
CA LEU A 139 -9.97 -20.79 11.67
C LEU A 139 -10.84 -21.97 11.24
N ASP A 140 -12.03 -21.71 10.69
CA ASP A 140 -12.92 -22.75 10.16
C ASP A 140 -12.28 -23.52 9.00
N TYR A 141 -11.49 -22.84 8.17
CA TYR A 141 -10.70 -23.50 7.12
C TYR A 141 -9.61 -24.40 7.70
N VAL A 142 -8.82 -23.91 8.64
CA VAL A 142 -7.74 -24.67 9.30
C VAL A 142 -8.31 -25.89 10.03
N ASN A 143 -9.43 -25.73 10.73
CA ASN A 143 -10.08 -26.84 11.42
C ASN A 143 -10.50 -27.95 10.43
N ARG A 144 -11.17 -27.59 9.33
CA ARG A 144 -11.54 -28.55 8.27
C ARG A 144 -10.32 -29.22 7.61
N GLN A 145 -9.21 -28.50 7.46
CA GLN A 145 -7.95 -29.08 6.98
C GLN A 145 -7.37 -30.08 7.98
N SER A 146 -7.40 -29.75 9.28
CA SER A 146 -6.90 -30.64 10.34
C SER A 146 -7.73 -31.92 10.46
N GLU A 147 -9.06 -31.85 10.38
CA GLU A 147 -9.95 -33.01 10.37
C GLU A 147 -9.60 -33.95 9.20
N ARG A 148 -9.41 -33.41 7.99
CA ARG A 148 -9.01 -34.20 6.80
C ARG A 148 -7.65 -34.89 6.93
N LEU A 149 -6.72 -34.32 7.69
CA LEU A 149 -5.42 -34.95 7.96
C LEU A 149 -5.53 -36.02 9.05
N THR A 150 -6.34 -35.77 10.08
CA THR A 150 -6.59 -36.71 11.19
C THR A 150 -7.40 -37.93 10.73
N GLU A 151 -8.33 -37.77 9.79
CA GLU A 151 -9.15 -38.83 9.20
C GLU A 151 -8.42 -39.74 8.20
N ARG A 152 -7.09 -39.58 8.03
CA ARG A 152 -6.27 -40.48 7.19
C ARG A 152 -6.05 -41.87 7.81
N ARG A 153 -6.55 -42.16 9.02
CA ARG A 153 -6.68 -43.53 9.50
C ARG A 153 -7.91 -44.17 8.84
N ILE A 154 -7.66 -44.85 7.72
CA ILE A 154 -8.62 -45.65 6.96
C ILE A 154 -9.56 -46.41 7.91
N SER A 155 -10.86 -46.13 7.87
CA SER A 155 -11.88 -46.77 8.72
C SER A 155 -11.85 -48.31 8.67
N LYS A 156 -11.36 -48.89 7.57
CA LYS A 156 -11.17 -50.34 7.39
C LYS A 156 -10.07 -50.95 8.27
N HIS A 157 -9.17 -50.16 8.86
CA HIS A 157 -8.11 -50.62 9.77
C HIS A 157 -8.28 -50.13 11.21
N ARG A 158 -9.46 -49.59 11.56
CA ARG A 158 -9.78 -49.19 12.93
C ARG A 158 -9.86 -50.45 13.81
N ARG A 159 -8.94 -50.61 14.77
CA ARG A 159 -8.95 -51.75 15.71
C ARG A 159 -10.04 -51.54 16.74
N LYS A 160 -10.71 -52.63 17.17
CA LYS A 160 -11.82 -52.56 18.13
C LYS A 160 -11.40 -52.09 19.53
N ASP A 161 -10.12 -52.18 19.87
CA ASP A 161 -9.58 -51.75 21.17
C ASP A 161 -9.29 -50.24 21.26
N ASP A 162 -9.39 -49.51 20.14
CA ASP A 162 -9.15 -48.05 20.10
C ASP A 162 -10.37 -47.22 20.51
N THR A 163 -11.51 -47.86 20.83
CA THR A 163 -12.62 -47.21 21.52
C THR A 163 -12.44 -47.43 23.02
N LEU A 164 -11.95 -46.41 23.72
CA LEU A 164 -12.16 -46.31 25.16
C LEU A 164 -13.67 -46.33 25.42
N GLY A 165 -14.17 -47.47 25.91
CA GLY A 165 -15.51 -47.53 26.49
C GLY A 165 -15.57 -46.57 27.67
N ASP A 166 -16.70 -45.88 27.83
CA ASP A 166 -16.96 -44.87 28.87
C ASP A 166 -17.06 -45.50 30.29
N ASP A 167 -16.51 -46.69 30.46
CA ASP A 167 -16.62 -47.54 31.63
C ASP A 167 -15.38 -47.38 32.51
N CYS A 168 -15.13 -46.17 32.98
CA CYS A 168 -14.26 -45.93 34.13
C CYS A 168 -15.10 -45.31 35.25
N ARG A 169 -15.96 -46.12 35.87
CA ARG A 169 -16.43 -45.82 37.23
C ARG A 169 -15.28 -46.10 38.18
N PHE A 170 -14.78 -45.04 38.81
CA PHE A 170 -13.86 -45.13 39.92
C PHE A 170 -14.67 -45.43 41.18
N ASP A 171 -14.45 -46.60 41.78
CA ASP A 171 -14.87 -46.95 43.14
C ASP A 171 -13.91 -46.33 44.18
#